data_AF-A0A383WJY5-F1
#
_entry.id   AF-A0A383WJY5-F1
#
_cell.length_a   1.000
_cell.length_b   1.000
_cell.length_c   1.000
_cell.angle_alpha   90.00
_cell.angle_beta   90.00
_cell.angle_gamma   90.00
#
_symmetry.space_group_name_H-M   'P 1'
#
loop_
_entity.id
_entity.type
_entity.pdbx_description
1 polymer ?
#
loop_
_entity_poly.entity_id
_entity_poly.type
_entity_poly.pdbx_seq_one_letter_code
_entity_poly.pdbx_strand_id
1 'polypeptide(L)'
;MHGWKTQIADRWDSLKDPVKIAMIGKYTALSDAYLSVIKALQHACMAAGMKLQLDWVEAQYLEPEAKETDAAKYETSWQQVRAADGVLVPGGFGNRGVEGKILAAQYAREHKVPYLGICLGMQVAVIEFARNVLGVKDADSTEFNPGTPNPAVVFMPEISTKHMGGTMRLGGRRTVLQSISCLTAKLYQKEQYIDERHRHRYEVNPEMVPQLEAAGLMFVGKDETGERMEVVELQENPSGHPFYAAAQFHPEFKSRPGRASPLFLGFILASGKRLNSYLTSRATPQPSPHSTPVKPSPATSLGLEGLNLSAIGGSGSSSSGAAAGSGASQALFKGSS
;
A
#
# COMPACT_ATOMS: atom_id res chain seq x y z
N MET A 1 -32.62 2.84 16.40
CA MET A 1 -32.93 2.17 15.11
C MET A 1 -32.93 3.11 13.89
N HIS A 2 -32.75 4.44 14.01
CA HIS A 2 -32.84 5.39 12.89
C HIS A 2 -31.56 5.54 12.02
N GLY A 3 -30.42 4.95 12.39
CA GLY A 3 -29.16 5.10 11.63
C GLY A 3 -28.93 4.10 10.48
N TRP A 4 -29.54 2.91 10.53
CA TRP A 4 -29.26 1.82 9.57
C TRP A 4 -30.11 1.89 8.30
N LYS A 5 -31.40 2.23 8.41
CA LYS A 5 -32.36 2.01 7.33
C LYS A 5 -32.32 3.03 6.19
N THR A 6 -31.82 4.24 6.41
CA THR A 6 -31.96 5.32 5.39
C THR A 6 -30.61 5.84 4.86
N GLN A 7 -29.50 5.68 5.57
CA GLN A 7 -28.22 6.25 5.07
C GLN A 7 -27.29 5.22 4.43
N ILE A 8 -27.24 3.98 4.92
CA ILE A 8 -26.33 2.96 4.38
C ILE A 8 -26.96 2.24 3.18
N ALA A 9 -28.23 1.85 3.30
CA ALA A 9 -28.97 1.20 2.22
C ALA A 9 -29.09 2.11 0.99
N ASP A 10 -29.62 3.32 1.17
CA ASP A 10 -29.74 4.32 0.09
C ASP A 10 -28.38 4.67 -0.53
N ARG A 11 -27.32 4.71 0.29
CA ARG A 11 -25.96 4.91 -0.22
C ARG A 11 -25.51 3.73 -1.09
N TRP A 12 -25.74 2.49 -0.68
CA TRP A 12 -25.37 1.31 -1.46
C TRP A 12 -26.11 1.29 -2.81
N ASP A 13 -27.42 1.55 -2.80
CA ASP A 13 -28.26 1.50 -3.99
C ASP A 13 -27.98 2.66 -4.97
N SER A 14 -27.42 3.77 -4.47
CA SER A 14 -27.07 4.94 -5.30
C SER A 14 -25.66 4.89 -5.92
N LEU A 15 -24.85 3.87 -5.62
CA LEU A 15 -23.50 3.73 -6.22
C LEU A 15 -23.62 3.42 -7.72
N LYS A 16 -23.05 4.29 -8.56
CA LYS A 16 -23.11 4.16 -10.03
C LYS A 16 -21.76 3.92 -10.68
N ASP A 17 -20.71 4.58 -10.20
CA ASP A 17 -19.38 4.51 -10.80
C ASP A 17 -18.75 3.14 -10.56
N PRO A 18 -18.59 2.27 -11.58
CA PRO A 18 -18.05 0.94 -11.37
C PRO A 18 -16.55 0.99 -11.08
N VAL A 19 -16.08 0.04 -10.27
CA VAL A 19 -14.66 -0.30 -10.13
C VAL A 19 -14.52 -1.81 -10.26
N LYS A 20 -13.77 -2.26 -11.26
CA LYS A 20 -13.61 -3.67 -11.59
C LYS A 20 -12.40 -4.25 -10.86
N ILE A 21 -12.63 -5.24 -10.01
CA ILE A 21 -11.59 -5.92 -9.25
C ILE A 21 -11.51 -7.38 -9.69
N ALA A 22 -10.33 -7.84 -10.08
CA ALA A 22 -10.04 -9.26 -10.26
C ALA A 22 -9.57 -9.86 -8.95
N MET A 23 -10.35 -10.79 -8.38
CA MET A 23 -9.96 -11.53 -7.18
C MET A 23 -9.42 -12.91 -7.57
N ILE A 24 -8.13 -13.12 -7.29
CA ILE A 24 -7.40 -14.31 -7.73
C ILE A 24 -7.46 -15.39 -6.65
N GLY A 25 -8.46 -16.26 -6.75
CA GLY A 25 -8.79 -17.27 -5.75
C GLY A 25 -8.37 -18.68 -6.13
N LYS A 26 -8.47 -19.60 -5.16
CA LYS A 26 -8.35 -21.05 -5.40
C LYS A 26 -9.67 -21.65 -5.88
N TYR A 27 -10.80 -21.11 -5.42
CA TYR A 27 -12.14 -21.58 -5.73
C TYR A 27 -13.05 -20.40 -6.04
N THR A 28 -13.61 -20.34 -7.25
CA THR A 28 -14.57 -19.29 -7.63
C THR A 28 -16.01 -19.71 -7.37
N ALA A 29 -16.29 -21.02 -7.35
CA ALA A 29 -17.62 -21.58 -7.08
C ALA A 29 -18.07 -21.53 -5.60
N LEU A 30 -17.15 -21.26 -4.66
CA LEU A 30 -17.42 -21.23 -3.22
C LEU A 30 -17.26 -19.80 -2.68
N SER A 31 -18.25 -18.95 -2.97
CA SER A 31 -18.23 -17.54 -2.54
C SER A 31 -18.07 -17.37 -1.02
N ASP A 32 -18.58 -18.32 -0.23
CA ASP A 32 -18.48 -18.32 1.24
C ASP A 32 -17.04 -18.39 1.74
N ALA A 33 -16.13 -19.02 0.99
CA ALA A 33 -14.72 -19.12 1.36
C ALA A 33 -14.02 -17.74 1.41
N TYR A 34 -14.60 -16.73 0.75
CA TYR A 34 -14.06 -15.37 0.64
C TYR A 34 -15.00 -14.31 1.22
N LEU A 35 -16.03 -14.70 1.98
CA LEU A 35 -17.08 -13.80 2.43
C LEU A 35 -16.53 -12.57 3.18
N SER A 36 -15.54 -12.74 4.06
CA SER A 36 -14.92 -11.63 4.78
C SER A 36 -14.24 -10.63 3.85
N VAL A 37 -13.53 -11.11 2.83
CA VAL A 37 -12.85 -10.29 1.81
C VAL A 37 -13.88 -9.54 0.97
N ILE A 38 -14.94 -10.21 0.52
CA ILE A 38 -16.04 -9.59 -0.23
C ILE A 38 -16.67 -8.47 0.59
N LYS A 39 -17.00 -8.71 1.87
CA LYS A 39 -17.57 -7.68 2.74
C LYS A 39 -16.61 -6.51 2.93
N ALA A 40 -15.31 -6.76 3.06
CA ALA A 40 -14.33 -5.69 3.16
C ALA A 40 -14.24 -4.84 1.89
N LEU A 41 -14.30 -5.45 0.69
CA LEU A 41 -14.40 -4.75 -0.59
C LEU A 41 -15.68 -3.92 -0.68
N GLN A 42 -16.83 -4.48 -0.29
CA GLN A 42 -18.11 -3.78 -0.27
C GLN A 42 -18.07 -2.55 0.65
N HIS A 43 -17.51 -2.69 1.86
CA HIS A 43 -17.33 -1.56 2.78
C HIS A 43 -16.41 -0.48 2.19
N ALA A 44 -15.30 -0.87 1.56
CA ALA A 44 -14.38 0.06 0.92
C ALA A 44 -15.00 0.79 -0.28
N CYS A 45 -15.75 0.07 -1.12
CA CYS A 45 -16.50 0.62 -2.25
C CYS A 45 -17.56 1.63 -1.78
N MET A 46 -18.33 1.30 -0.73
CA MET A 46 -19.25 2.25 -0.10
C MET A 46 -18.52 3.51 0.35
N ALA A 47 -17.44 3.36 1.11
CA ALA A 47 -16.66 4.49 1.64
C ALA A 47 -16.07 5.36 0.52
N ALA A 48 -15.62 4.75 -0.58
CA ALA A 48 -15.04 5.43 -1.73
C ALA A 48 -16.08 5.98 -2.74
N GLY A 49 -17.37 5.65 -2.56
CA GLY A 49 -18.44 6.08 -3.46
C GLY A 49 -18.35 5.42 -4.84
N MET A 50 -17.99 4.13 -4.89
CA MET A 50 -17.87 3.35 -6.12
C MET A 50 -18.64 2.04 -6.01
N LYS A 51 -19.16 1.53 -7.12
CA LYS A 51 -19.88 0.26 -7.25
C LYS A 51 -18.90 -0.87 -7.53
N LEU A 52 -18.85 -1.85 -6.64
CA LEU A 52 -17.98 -3.02 -6.82
C LEU A 52 -18.45 -3.86 -8.01
N GLN A 53 -17.57 -4.09 -8.98
CA GLN A 53 -17.68 -5.15 -9.96
C GLN A 53 -16.56 -6.17 -9.70
N LEU A 54 -16.93 -7.38 -9.31
CA LEU A 54 -15.96 -8.41 -8.89
C LEU A 54 -15.89 -9.52 -9.92
N ASP A 55 -14.74 -9.65 -10.56
CA ASP A 55 -14.42 -10.77 -11.45
C ASP A 55 -13.66 -11.84 -10.65
N TRP A 56 -14.21 -13.05 -10.67
CA TRP A 56 -13.69 -14.21 -9.94
C TRP A 56 -12.76 -15.00 -10.83
N VAL A 57 -11.46 -15.00 -10.53
CA VAL A 57 -10.44 -15.66 -11.35
C VAL A 57 -9.87 -16.84 -10.57
N GLU A 58 -9.99 -18.05 -11.10
CA GLU A 58 -9.31 -19.22 -10.52
C GLU A 58 -7.84 -19.19 -10.92
N ALA A 59 -6.96 -19.14 -9.93
CA ALA A 59 -5.52 -19.00 -10.16
C ALA A 59 -4.93 -20.11 -11.04
N GLN A 60 -5.45 -21.34 -10.96
CA GLN A 60 -4.97 -22.46 -11.79
C GLN A 60 -5.11 -22.18 -13.29
N TYR A 61 -6.11 -21.40 -13.72
CA TYR A 61 -6.29 -21.05 -15.13
C TYR A 61 -5.41 -19.88 -15.58
N LEU A 62 -4.61 -19.30 -14.70
CA LEU A 62 -3.58 -18.33 -15.07
C LEU A 62 -2.23 -19.01 -15.38
N GLU A 63 -2.07 -20.27 -15.01
CA GLU A 63 -0.84 -21.05 -15.20
C GLU A 63 -0.67 -21.47 -16.67
N PRO A 64 0.56 -21.53 -17.21
CA PRO A 64 0.80 -21.92 -18.61
C PRO A 64 0.20 -23.28 -18.98
N GLU A 65 0.19 -24.25 -18.06
CA GLU A 65 -0.36 -25.60 -18.22
C GLU A 65 -1.88 -25.57 -18.48
N ALA A 66 -2.59 -24.56 -17.96
CA ALA A 66 -4.00 -24.38 -18.24
C ALA A 66 -4.27 -23.99 -19.69
N LYS A 67 -3.30 -23.39 -20.39
CA LYS A 67 -3.43 -23.08 -21.82
C LYS A 67 -3.54 -24.35 -22.66
N GLU A 68 -2.88 -25.42 -22.25
CA GLU A 68 -2.90 -26.71 -22.95
C GLU A 68 -4.13 -27.53 -22.56
N THR A 69 -4.51 -27.51 -21.27
CA THR A 69 -5.60 -28.32 -20.74
C THR A 69 -7.00 -27.71 -20.93
N ASP A 70 -7.12 -26.38 -20.86
CA ASP A 70 -8.38 -25.64 -21.02
C ASP A 70 -8.12 -24.20 -21.53
N ALA A 71 -7.73 -24.09 -22.82
CA ALA A 71 -7.37 -22.82 -23.45
C ALA A 71 -8.45 -21.72 -23.34
N ALA A 72 -9.73 -22.11 -23.35
CA ALA A 72 -10.84 -21.17 -23.24
C ALA A 72 -10.90 -20.52 -21.86
N LYS A 73 -10.76 -21.31 -20.79
CA LYS A 73 -10.69 -20.76 -19.43
C LYS A 73 -9.41 -20.00 -19.17
N TYR A 74 -8.29 -20.45 -19.73
CA TYR A 74 -7.02 -19.72 -19.64
C TYR A 74 -7.16 -18.31 -20.22
N GLU A 75 -7.65 -18.19 -21.45
CA GLU A 75 -7.80 -16.89 -22.09
C GLU A 75 -8.85 -16.01 -21.39
N THR A 76 -9.98 -16.59 -20.97
CA THR A 76 -11.02 -15.85 -20.23
C THR A 76 -10.48 -15.30 -18.90
N SER A 77 -9.71 -16.11 -18.17
CA SER A 77 -9.10 -15.71 -16.89
C SER A 77 -8.12 -14.57 -17.06
N TRP A 78 -7.24 -14.65 -18.07
CA TRP A 78 -6.32 -13.56 -18.39
C TRP A 78 -7.02 -12.30 -18.91
N GLN A 79 -8.11 -12.43 -19.67
CA GLN A 79 -8.93 -11.29 -20.08
C GLN A 79 -9.53 -10.55 -18.89
N GLN A 80 -10.02 -11.28 -17.88
CA GLN A 80 -10.53 -10.68 -16.64
C GLN A 80 -9.43 -9.92 -15.89
N VAL A 81 -8.24 -10.50 -15.76
CA VAL A 81 -7.08 -9.84 -15.12
C VAL A 81 -6.67 -8.58 -15.87
N ARG A 82 -6.55 -8.64 -17.20
CA ARG A 82 -6.16 -7.49 -18.04
C ARG A 82 -7.21 -6.37 -18.05
N ALA A 83 -8.48 -6.71 -17.87
CA ALA A 83 -9.57 -5.75 -17.86
C ALA A 83 -9.82 -5.10 -16.50
N ALA A 84 -9.18 -5.57 -15.43
CA ALA A 84 -9.43 -5.11 -14.08
C ALA A 84 -8.73 -3.78 -13.74
N ASP A 85 -9.40 -2.95 -12.95
CA ASP A 85 -8.85 -1.72 -12.36
C ASP A 85 -7.99 -2.02 -11.12
N GLY A 86 -8.07 -3.24 -10.58
CA GLY A 86 -7.28 -3.70 -9.44
C GLY A 86 -7.24 -5.22 -9.33
N VAL A 87 -6.10 -5.75 -8.87
CA VAL A 87 -5.88 -7.17 -8.63
C VAL A 87 -5.76 -7.43 -7.13
N LEU A 88 -6.57 -8.35 -6.61
CA LEU A 88 -6.53 -8.77 -5.21
C LEU A 88 -6.17 -10.25 -5.11
N VAL A 89 -5.12 -10.56 -4.35
CA VAL A 89 -4.75 -11.93 -3.99
C VAL A 89 -5.04 -12.15 -2.51
N PRO A 90 -6.08 -12.92 -2.15
CA PRO A 90 -6.47 -13.16 -0.77
C PRO A 90 -5.55 -14.21 -0.11
N GLY A 91 -5.79 -14.46 1.18
CA GLY A 91 -5.15 -15.58 1.88
C GLY A 91 -5.50 -16.94 1.25
N GLY A 92 -4.64 -17.92 1.48
CA GLY A 92 -4.80 -19.27 0.96
C GLY A 92 -3.91 -20.26 1.68
N PHE A 93 -3.96 -21.52 1.26
CA PHE A 93 -3.13 -22.60 1.79
C PHE A 93 -2.88 -23.66 0.72
N GLY A 94 -1.69 -24.29 0.80
CA GLY A 94 -1.24 -25.31 -0.14
C GLY A 94 -0.82 -24.75 -1.49
N ASN A 95 -0.27 -25.64 -2.32
CA ASN A 95 0.44 -25.30 -3.57
C ASN A 95 -0.45 -24.98 -4.78
N ARG A 96 -1.72 -25.40 -4.77
CA ARG A 96 -2.59 -25.25 -5.96
C ARG A 96 -2.81 -23.79 -6.34
N GLY A 97 -2.53 -23.45 -7.60
CA GLY A 97 -2.76 -22.10 -8.11
C GLY A 97 -1.79 -21.09 -7.52
N VAL A 98 -0.63 -21.49 -6.99
CA VAL A 98 0.35 -20.52 -6.45
C VAL A 98 1.06 -19.82 -7.60
N GLU A 99 1.50 -20.55 -8.61
CA GLU A 99 2.16 -19.96 -9.80
C GLU A 99 1.24 -18.99 -10.53
N GLY A 100 -0.04 -19.33 -10.67
CA GLY A 100 -1.01 -18.39 -11.24
C GLY A 100 -1.19 -17.09 -10.43
N LYS A 101 -1.09 -17.15 -9.09
CA LYS A 101 -1.11 -15.95 -8.25
C LYS A 101 0.18 -15.12 -8.40
N ILE A 102 1.34 -15.78 -8.51
CA ILE A 102 2.63 -15.14 -8.77
C ILE A 102 2.58 -14.38 -10.11
N LEU A 103 2.06 -15.02 -11.16
CA LEU A 103 1.87 -14.40 -12.47
C LEU A 103 0.90 -13.21 -12.42
N ALA A 104 -0.17 -13.28 -11.63
CA ALA A 104 -1.09 -12.15 -11.45
C ALA A 104 -0.44 -10.98 -10.69
N ALA A 105 0.35 -11.26 -9.66
CA ALA A 105 1.10 -10.24 -8.92
C ALA A 105 2.16 -9.56 -9.80
N GLN A 106 2.85 -10.35 -10.66
CA GLN A 106 3.78 -9.84 -11.66
C GLN A 106 3.07 -8.92 -12.65
N TYR A 107 1.94 -9.39 -13.21
CA TYR A 107 1.16 -8.62 -14.16
C TYR A 107 0.77 -7.27 -13.55
N ALA A 108 0.27 -7.26 -12.31
CA ALA A 108 -0.10 -6.04 -11.62
C ALA A 108 1.08 -5.08 -11.45
N ARG A 109 2.25 -5.58 -11.01
CA ARG A 109 3.48 -4.79 -10.85
C ARG A 109 3.94 -4.16 -12.16
N GLU A 110 4.02 -4.95 -13.22
CA GLU A 110 4.58 -4.52 -14.52
C GLU A 110 3.65 -3.58 -15.28
N HIS A 111 2.34 -3.77 -15.14
CA HIS A 111 1.32 -2.96 -15.83
C HIS A 111 0.78 -1.82 -14.95
N LYS A 112 1.35 -1.64 -13.75
CA LYS A 112 0.95 -0.61 -12.78
C LYS A 112 -0.53 -0.67 -12.41
N VAL A 113 -1.08 -1.87 -12.37
CA VAL A 113 -2.44 -2.12 -11.90
C VAL A 113 -2.39 -2.21 -10.38
N PRO A 114 -3.22 -1.45 -9.64
CA PRO A 114 -3.30 -1.55 -8.19
C PRO A 114 -3.36 -3.00 -7.70
N TYR A 115 -2.50 -3.35 -6.73
CA TYR A 115 -2.38 -4.69 -6.17
C TYR A 115 -2.59 -4.66 -4.66
N LEU A 116 -3.45 -5.56 -4.16
CA LEU A 116 -3.60 -5.85 -2.74
C LEU A 116 -3.37 -7.34 -2.47
N GLY A 117 -2.28 -7.65 -1.76
CA GLY A 117 -2.01 -9.00 -1.24
C GLY A 117 -2.41 -9.16 0.22
N ILE A 118 -3.04 -10.28 0.58
CA ILE A 118 -3.44 -10.59 1.96
C ILE A 118 -2.87 -11.94 2.36
N CYS A 119 -2.13 -12.01 3.47
CA CYS A 119 -1.52 -13.23 3.99
C CYS A 119 -0.68 -13.92 2.90
N LEU A 120 -1.16 -15.03 2.31
CA LEU A 120 -0.53 -15.65 1.14
C LEU A 120 -0.27 -14.65 0.00
N GLY A 121 -1.14 -13.67 -0.23
CA GLY A 121 -0.93 -12.65 -1.26
C GLY A 121 0.30 -11.76 -1.02
N MET A 122 0.71 -11.56 0.24
CA MET A 122 1.97 -10.88 0.55
C MET A 122 3.18 -11.78 0.24
N GLN A 123 3.12 -13.05 0.64
CA GLN A 123 4.16 -14.03 0.34
C GLN A 123 4.38 -14.19 -1.18
N VAL A 124 3.28 -14.28 -1.94
CA VAL A 124 3.30 -14.33 -3.41
C VAL A 124 4.00 -13.12 -4.01
N ALA A 125 3.71 -11.91 -3.51
CA ALA A 125 4.35 -10.69 -4.01
C ALA A 125 5.87 -10.68 -3.74
N VAL A 126 6.30 -11.19 -2.59
CA VAL A 126 7.73 -11.32 -2.26
C VAL A 126 8.43 -12.34 -3.17
N ILE A 127 7.81 -13.50 -3.38
CA ILE A 127 8.35 -14.55 -4.28
C ILE A 127 8.45 -14.01 -5.71
N GLU A 128 7.39 -13.38 -6.21
CA GLU A 128 7.35 -12.76 -7.54
C GLU A 128 8.50 -11.76 -7.72
N PHE A 129 8.65 -10.85 -6.75
CA PHE A 129 9.66 -9.81 -6.83
C PHE A 129 11.08 -10.38 -6.78
N ALA A 130 11.33 -11.39 -5.94
CA ALA A 130 12.61 -12.10 -5.90
C ALA A 130 12.93 -12.76 -7.25
N ARG A 131 11.97 -13.44 -7.87
CA ARG A 131 12.15 -14.12 -9.17
C ARG A 131 12.38 -13.14 -10.33
N ASN A 132 11.61 -12.05 -10.35
CA ASN A 132 11.53 -11.20 -11.54
C ASN A 132 12.37 -9.93 -11.46
N VAL A 133 12.53 -9.35 -10.27
CA VAL A 133 13.33 -8.12 -10.07
C VAL A 133 14.74 -8.44 -9.58
N LEU A 134 14.88 -9.32 -8.58
CA LEU A 134 16.22 -9.75 -8.11
C LEU A 134 16.87 -10.80 -9.02
N GLY A 135 16.09 -11.47 -9.87
CA GLY A 135 16.57 -12.50 -10.78
C GLY A 135 16.82 -13.87 -10.12
N VAL A 136 16.37 -14.06 -8.87
CA VAL A 136 16.51 -15.32 -8.13
C VAL A 136 15.40 -16.29 -8.56
N LYS A 137 15.59 -16.95 -9.70
CA LYS A 137 14.53 -17.69 -10.41
C LYS A 137 13.93 -18.87 -9.64
N ASP A 138 14.70 -19.46 -8.74
CA ASP A 138 14.30 -20.58 -7.89
C ASP A 138 13.75 -20.12 -6.52
N ALA A 139 13.61 -18.81 -6.28
CA ALA A 139 13.06 -18.30 -5.05
C ALA A 139 11.65 -18.84 -4.81
N ASP A 140 11.38 -19.40 -3.64
CA ASP A 140 10.08 -19.99 -3.33
C ASP A 140 9.77 -19.95 -1.82
N SER A 141 8.57 -20.36 -1.46
CA SER A 141 8.20 -20.69 -0.08
C SER A 141 8.59 -22.13 0.25
N THR A 142 9.17 -22.33 1.43
CA THR A 142 9.35 -23.66 2.03
C THR A 142 8.03 -24.39 2.30
N GLU A 143 6.87 -23.71 2.23
CA GLU A 143 5.55 -24.36 2.24
C GLU A 143 5.31 -25.18 0.95
N PHE A 144 5.74 -24.67 -0.20
CA PHE A 144 5.43 -25.23 -1.52
C PHE A 144 6.58 -26.05 -2.08
N ASN A 145 7.81 -25.57 -1.85
CA ASN A 145 9.04 -26.21 -2.27
C ASN A 145 10.03 -26.23 -1.10
N PRO A 146 9.98 -27.25 -0.22
CA PRO A 146 10.89 -27.37 0.92
C PRO A 146 12.37 -27.47 0.54
N GLY A 147 12.68 -27.81 -0.72
CA GLY A 147 14.04 -27.97 -1.25
C GLY A 147 14.58 -26.78 -2.02
N THR A 148 13.88 -25.63 -2.05
CA THR A 148 14.40 -24.44 -2.73
C THR A 148 15.75 -24.01 -2.11
N PRO A 149 16.79 -23.75 -2.92
CA PRO A 149 18.05 -23.19 -2.44
C PRO A 149 17.89 -21.77 -1.89
N ASN A 150 16.88 -21.04 -2.37
CA ASN A 150 16.68 -19.62 -2.11
C ASN A 150 15.29 -19.38 -1.49
N PRO A 151 15.06 -19.77 -0.22
CA PRO A 151 13.76 -19.63 0.40
C PRO A 151 13.44 -18.15 0.65
N ALA A 152 12.49 -17.59 -0.11
CA ALA A 152 11.96 -16.25 0.10
C ALA A 152 10.98 -16.19 1.27
N VAL A 153 10.32 -17.33 1.55
CA VAL A 153 9.37 -17.48 2.66
C VAL A 153 9.70 -18.76 3.42
N VAL A 154 9.87 -18.63 4.73
CA VAL A 154 10.35 -19.69 5.64
C VAL A 154 9.33 -20.00 6.72
N PHE A 155 9.33 -21.24 7.19
CA PHE A 155 8.55 -21.62 8.36
C PHE A 155 9.17 -21.01 9.63
N MET A 156 8.47 -20.04 10.24
CA MET A 156 8.95 -19.33 11.44
C MET A 156 7.82 -19.27 12.49
N PRO A 157 7.51 -20.41 13.14
CA PRO A 157 6.39 -20.51 14.07
C PRO A 157 6.61 -19.70 15.35
N GLU A 158 5.53 -19.42 16.07
CA GLU A 158 5.65 -18.89 17.43
C GLU A 158 5.93 -20.00 18.44
N ILE A 159 6.89 -19.77 19.31
CA ILE A 159 7.14 -20.64 20.47
C ILE A 159 6.22 -20.16 21.59
N SER A 160 5.40 -21.08 22.11
CA SER A 160 4.51 -20.80 23.24
C SER A 160 4.95 -21.59 24.46
N THR A 161 5.00 -20.94 25.61
CA THR A 161 5.23 -21.63 26.90
C THR A 161 4.06 -22.52 27.31
N LYS A 162 2.88 -22.35 26.70
CA LYS A 162 1.65 -23.10 27.01
C LYS A 162 1.35 -24.23 26.01
N HIS A 163 1.90 -24.18 24.81
CA HIS A 163 1.66 -25.16 23.76
C HIS A 163 2.99 -25.69 23.26
N MET A 164 3.23 -26.99 23.43
CA MET A 164 4.45 -27.63 22.92
C MET A 164 4.41 -27.73 21.39
N GLY A 165 5.53 -27.37 20.74
CA GLY A 165 5.68 -27.36 19.28
C GLY A 165 5.57 -25.97 18.65
N GLY A 166 5.88 -25.87 17.35
CA GLY A 166 5.77 -24.62 16.60
C GLY A 166 4.31 -24.22 16.39
N THR A 167 3.84 -23.19 17.09
CA THR A 167 2.45 -22.73 17.01
C THR A 167 2.22 -21.75 15.85
N MET A 168 0.98 -21.71 15.36
CA MET A 168 0.55 -20.73 14.35
C MET A 168 0.51 -19.33 14.95
N ARG A 169 1.00 -18.33 14.22
CA ARG A 169 0.80 -16.91 14.57
C ARG A 169 -0.69 -16.59 14.38
N LEU A 170 -1.37 -16.39 15.51
CA LEU A 170 -2.83 -16.28 15.58
C LEU A 170 -3.28 -15.12 16.47
N GLY A 171 -4.38 -14.48 16.09
CA GLY A 171 -5.08 -13.49 16.90
C GLY A 171 -4.62 -12.06 16.63
N GLY A 172 -5.00 -11.14 17.53
CA GLY A 172 -4.60 -9.73 17.44
C GLY A 172 -3.12 -9.58 17.77
N ARG A 173 -2.36 -8.96 16.86
CA ARG A 173 -0.94 -8.62 17.06
C ARG A 173 -0.68 -7.19 16.60
N ARG A 174 0.32 -6.59 17.24
CA ARG A 174 0.80 -5.25 16.90
C ARG A 174 1.78 -5.34 15.73
N THR A 175 1.58 -4.45 14.78
CA THR A 175 2.51 -4.15 13.69
C THR A 175 2.99 -2.72 13.85
N VAL A 176 4.29 -2.53 14.04
CA VAL A 176 4.96 -1.22 14.13
C VAL A 176 5.27 -0.71 12.73
N LEU A 177 4.76 0.46 12.40
CA LEU A 177 5.01 1.10 11.11
C LEU A 177 6.37 1.80 11.13
N GLN A 178 7.20 1.51 10.13
CA GLN A 178 8.59 1.94 10.08
C GLN A 178 8.76 3.39 9.65
N SER A 179 7.75 3.97 9.00
CA SER A 179 7.72 5.38 8.63
C SER A 179 6.29 5.92 8.57
N ILE A 180 6.07 7.12 9.09
CA ILE A 180 4.79 7.83 8.95
C ILE A 180 4.51 8.31 7.52
N SER A 181 5.52 8.31 6.65
CA SER A 181 5.40 8.76 5.26
C SER A 181 4.94 7.64 4.32
N CYS A 182 4.97 6.37 4.75
CA CYS A 182 4.51 5.25 3.93
C CYS A 182 3.00 5.35 3.67
N LEU A 183 2.53 4.65 2.63
CA LEU A 183 1.14 4.71 2.23
C LEU A 183 0.23 4.14 3.31
N THR A 184 0.63 3.03 3.92
CA THR A 184 -0.09 2.37 5.00
C THR A 184 -0.29 3.33 6.17
N ALA A 185 0.77 3.98 6.66
CA ALA A 185 0.63 4.97 7.73
C ALA A 185 -0.35 6.08 7.36
N LYS A 186 -0.26 6.63 6.14
CA LYS A 186 -1.20 7.67 5.67
C LYS A 186 -2.66 7.19 5.65
N LEU A 187 -2.92 5.95 5.23
CA LEU A 187 -4.26 5.36 5.23
C LEU A 187 -4.78 5.13 6.65
N TYR A 188 -3.91 4.68 7.56
CA TYR A 188 -4.17 4.47 8.97
C TYR A 188 -4.00 5.74 9.82
N GLN A 189 -4.20 6.94 9.25
CA GLN A 189 -4.22 8.22 10.01
C GLN A 189 -2.90 8.57 10.71
N LYS A 190 -1.76 8.15 10.15
CA LYS A 190 -0.40 8.40 10.66
C LYS A 190 -0.13 7.81 12.04
N GLU A 191 -0.84 6.73 12.39
CA GLU A 191 -0.54 5.93 13.57
C GLU A 191 0.89 5.35 13.48
N GLN A 192 1.56 5.20 14.62
CA GLN A 192 2.89 4.57 14.68
C GLN A 192 2.82 3.03 14.66
N TYR A 193 1.67 2.47 15.02
CA TYR A 193 1.41 1.04 15.01
C TYR A 193 -0.04 0.75 14.70
N ILE A 194 -0.31 -0.47 14.23
CA ILE A 194 -1.66 -0.98 13.99
C ILE A 194 -1.81 -2.36 14.63
N ASP A 195 -2.98 -2.62 15.21
CA ASP A 195 -3.28 -3.95 15.77
C ASP A 195 -4.20 -4.70 14.81
N GLU A 196 -3.72 -5.75 14.16
CA GLU A 196 -4.47 -6.51 13.16
C GLU A 196 -4.50 -8.00 13.51
N ARG A 197 -5.32 -8.78 12.79
CA ARG A 197 -5.52 -10.22 13.08
C ARG A 197 -4.69 -11.08 12.15
N HIS A 198 -3.91 -11.99 12.71
CA HIS A 198 -3.06 -12.92 11.97
C HIS A 198 -3.61 -14.36 12.06
N ARG A 199 -3.33 -15.16 11.03
CA ARG A 199 -3.61 -16.60 10.98
C ARG A 199 -2.73 -17.27 9.93
N HIS A 200 -1.45 -17.41 10.24
CA HIS A 200 -0.45 -17.98 9.32
C HIS A 200 0.74 -18.60 10.08
N ARG A 201 1.63 -19.28 9.36
CA ARG A 201 2.78 -20.01 9.93
C ARG A 201 4.12 -19.68 9.27
N TYR A 202 4.07 -19.02 8.12
CA TYR A 202 5.19 -18.81 7.25
C TYR A 202 5.42 -17.31 7.14
N GLU A 203 6.69 -16.92 7.17
CA GLU A 203 7.12 -15.53 7.24
C GLU A 203 8.13 -15.27 6.12
N VAL A 204 8.28 -14.02 5.71
CA VAL A 204 9.36 -13.62 4.79
C VAL A 204 10.70 -13.99 5.44
N ASN A 205 11.61 -14.59 4.67
CA ASN A 205 12.95 -14.90 5.16
C ASN A 205 13.70 -13.61 5.53
N PRO A 206 14.05 -13.39 6.82
CA PRO A 206 14.76 -12.19 7.24
C PRO A 206 16.09 -11.96 6.50
N GLU A 207 16.74 -13.02 6.03
CA GLU A 207 18.01 -12.92 5.28
C GLU A 207 17.83 -12.28 3.89
N MET A 208 16.64 -12.40 3.29
CA MET A 208 16.35 -11.84 1.97
C MET A 208 15.86 -10.39 2.03
N VAL A 209 15.40 -9.94 3.20
CA VAL A 209 14.81 -8.61 3.42
C VAL A 209 15.71 -7.47 2.93
N PRO A 210 17.02 -7.41 3.27
CA PRO A 210 17.88 -6.31 2.83
C PRO A 210 17.98 -6.19 1.31
N GLN A 211 17.98 -7.33 0.59
CA GLN A 211 18.07 -7.35 -0.88
C GLN A 211 16.77 -6.86 -1.53
N LEU A 212 15.63 -7.26 -0.96
CA LEU A 212 14.30 -6.83 -1.42
C LEU A 212 14.10 -5.32 -1.23
N GLU A 213 14.46 -4.79 -0.04
CA GLU A 213 14.36 -3.35 0.25
C GLU A 213 15.30 -2.54 -0.65
N ALA A 214 16.53 -3.00 -0.86
CA ALA A 214 17.50 -2.34 -1.75
C ALA A 214 17.00 -2.25 -3.20
N ALA A 215 16.18 -3.20 -3.65
CA ALA A 215 15.56 -3.21 -4.96
C ALA A 215 14.20 -2.47 -5.02
N GLY A 216 13.72 -1.91 -3.90
CA GLY A 216 12.55 -1.06 -3.83
C GLY A 216 11.26 -1.73 -3.32
N LEU A 217 11.32 -2.99 -2.87
CA LEU A 217 10.20 -3.64 -2.18
C LEU A 217 10.36 -3.43 -0.66
N MET A 218 9.67 -2.42 -0.12
CA MET A 218 9.89 -1.88 1.22
C MET A 218 9.02 -2.58 2.27
N PHE A 219 9.61 -3.01 3.39
CA PHE A 219 8.85 -3.55 4.51
C PHE A 219 8.50 -2.45 5.52
N VAL A 220 7.38 -1.80 5.26
CA VAL A 220 6.92 -0.61 5.98
C VAL A 220 6.23 -0.93 7.31
N GLY A 221 5.91 -2.19 7.57
CA GLY A 221 5.34 -2.67 8.82
C GLY A 221 6.06 -3.93 9.29
N LYS A 222 6.50 -3.94 10.55
CA LYS A 222 7.19 -5.07 11.19
C LYS A 222 6.52 -5.40 12.51
N ASP A 223 6.73 -6.60 13.03
CA ASP A 223 6.30 -6.91 14.38
C ASP A 223 7.14 -6.17 15.44
N GLU A 224 6.82 -6.40 16.72
CA GLU A 224 7.48 -5.69 17.83
C GLU A 224 8.96 -6.08 18.02
N THR A 225 9.37 -7.27 17.56
CA THR A 225 10.79 -7.68 17.58
C THR A 225 11.55 -7.13 16.37
N GLY A 226 10.83 -6.79 15.29
CA GLY A 226 11.42 -6.36 14.02
C GLY A 226 11.88 -7.53 13.15
N GLU A 227 11.68 -8.78 13.59
CA GLU A 227 12.10 -9.98 12.86
C GLU A 227 11.09 -10.35 11.77
N ARG A 228 9.79 -10.08 11.99
CA ARG A 228 8.73 -10.44 11.05
C ARG A 228 8.26 -9.23 10.27
N MET A 229 8.23 -9.39 8.96
CA MET A 229 7.72 -8.38 8.05
C MET A 229 6.21 -8.58 7.86
N GLU A 230 5.42 -7.56 8.18
CA GLU A 230 3.97 -7.64 8.27
C GLU A 230 3.25 -6.82 7.19
N VAL A 231 3.90 -5.79 6.64
CA VAL A 231 3.38 -4.99 5.53
C VAL A 231 4.50 -4.66 4.56
N VAL A 232 4.23 -4.88 3.27
CA VAL A 232 5.12 -4.55 2.17
C VAL A 232 4.48 -3.55 1.22
N GLU A 233 5.28 -2.61 0.73
CA GLU A 233 4.92 -1.61 -0.28
C GLU A 233 5.99 -1.54 -1.36
N LEU A 234 5.60 -1.46 -2.63
CA LEU A 234 6.54 -1.10 -3.69
C LEU A 234 6.81 0.40 -3.64
N GLN A 235 8.09 0.79 -3.63
CA GLN A 235 8.49 2.18 -3.58
C GLN A 235 7.97 2.96 -4.81
N GLU A 236 7.24 4.06 -4.58
CA GLU A 236 6.63 4.87 -5.64
C GLU A 236 7.67 5.44 -6.62
N ASN A 237 8.85 5.84 -6.15
CA ASN A 237 9.94 6.29 -6.99
C ASN A 237 11.09 5.27 -6.85
N PRO A 238 11.56 4.63 -7.95
CA PRO A 238 11.31 4.94 -9.36
C PRO A 238 10.15 4.18 -10.04
N SER A 239 9.39 3.33 -9.34
CA SER A 239 8.41 2.44 -10.00
C SER A 239 7.26 3.17 -10.72
N GLY A 240 6.84 4.31 -10.17
CA GLY A 240 5.61 5.01 -10.54
C GLY A 240 4.33 4.19 -10.31
N HIS A 241 4.37 3.18 -9.44
CA HIS A 241 3.23 2.29 -9.20
C HIS A 241 2.17 2.96 -8.30
N PRO A 242 0.89 3.03 -8.70
CA PRO A 242 -0.12 3.81 -7.96
C PRO A 242 -0.50 3.20 -6.61
N PHE A 243 -0.49 1.87 -6.49
CA PHE A 243 -0.75 1.14 -5.26
C PHE A 243 -0.26 -0.31 -5.39
N TYR A 244 0.86 -0.67 -4.79
CA TYR A 244 1.28 -2.06 -4.67
C TYR A 244 1.58 -2.33 -3.21
N ALA A 245 0.60 -2.84 -2.49
CA ALA A 245 0.70 -3.08 -1.06
C ALA A 245 0.23 -4.51 -0.75
N ALA A 246 0.89 -5.14 0.21
CA ALA A 246 0.41 -6.40 0.74
C ALA A 246 0.66 -6.48 2.25
N ALA A 247 -0.20 -7.20 2.94
CA ALA A 247 -0.12 -7.37 4.37
C ALA A 247 -0.19 -8.85 4.74
N GLN A 248 0.55 -9.23 5.77
CA GLN A 248 0.59 -10.59 6.26
C GLN A 248 -0.61 -10.91 7.17
N PHE A 249 -1.16 -9.88 7.84
CA PHE A 249 -2.43 -9.98 8.56
C PHE A 249 -3.65 -10.02 7.63
N HIS A 250 -4.82 -10.20 8.24
CA HIS A 250 -6.14 -10.22 7.61
C HIS A 250 -6.92 -8.92 7.88
N PRO A 251 -6.70 -7.85 7.09
CA PRO A 251 -7.34 -6.55 7.27
C PRO A 251 -8.87 -6.61 7.12
N GLU A 252 -9.40 -7.65 6.48
CA GLU A 252 -10.82 -7.85 6.26
C GLU A 252 -11.61 -8.07 7.56
N PHE A 253 -10.99 -8.66 8.60
CA PHE A 253 -11.69 -8.98 9.84
C PHE A 253 -12.05 -7.75 10.69
N LYS A 254 -11.34 -6.64 10.51
CA LYS A 254 -11.63 -5.37 11.18
C LYS A 254 -12.49 -4.40 10.36
N SER A 255 -12.82 -4.76 9.12
CA SER A 255 -13.69 -3.94 8.25
C SER A 255 -15.14 -3.91 8.74
N ARG A 256 -15.79 -2.74 8.70
CA ARG A 256 -17.20 -2.53 9.08
C ARG A 256 -17.88 -1.60 8.07
N PRO A 257 -19.22 -1.65 7.90
CA PRO A 257 -19.93 -0.79 6.94
C PRO A 257 -19.66 0.72 7.09
N GLY A 258 -19.56 1.23 8.32
CA GLY A 258 -19.23 2.64 8.61
C GLY A 258 -17.73 2.93 8.79
N ARG A 259 -16.89 1.90 8.74
CA ARG A 259 -15.43 2.02 8.93
C ARG A 259 -14.75 0.91 8.12
N ALA A 260 -14.59 1.16 6.83
CA ALA A 260 -13.88 0.27 5.93
C ALA A 260 -12.44 0.04 6.41
N SER A 261 -11.92 -1.15 6.16
CA SER A 261 -10.50 -1.43 6.40
C SER A 261 -9.62 -0.48 5.57
N PRO A 262 -8.62 0.21 6.16
CA PRO A 262 -7.85 1.21 5.46
C PRO A 262 -7.08 0.69 4.23
N LEU A 263 -6.52 -0.53 4.26
CA LEU A 263 -5.86 -1.12 3.09
C LEU A 263 -6.84 -1.38 1.94
N PHE A 264 -8.02 -1.93 2.23
CA PHE A 264 -9.07 -2.12 1.23
C PHE A 264 -9.57 -0.80 0.66
N LEU A 265 -9.72 0.23 1.50
CA LEU A 265 -10.12 1.57 1.05
C LEU A 265 -9.05 2.19 0.15
N GLY A 266 -7.77 2.12 0.54
CA GLY A 266 -6.66 2.59 -0.28
C GLY A 266 -6.59 1.90 -1.63
N PHE A 267 -6.74 0.57 -1.65
CA PHE A 267 -6.78 -0.24 -2.86
C PHE A 267 -7.92 0.19 -3.79
N ILE A 268 -9.16 0.27 -3.29
CA ILE A 268 -10.32 0.68 -4.09
C ILE A 268 -10.17 2.12 -4.61
N LEU A 269 -9.68 3.04 -3.78
CA LEU A 269 -9.41 4.41 -4.21
C LEU A 269 -8.33 4.48 -5.28
N ALA A 270 -7.30 3.63 -5.21
CA ALA A 270 -6.27 3.56 -6.24
C ALA A 270 -6.82 3.02 -7.56
N SER A 271 -7.60 1.94 -7.52
CA SER A 271 -8.29 1.37 -8.67
C SER A 271 -9.23 2.39 -9.34
N GLY A 272 -9.95 3.18 -8.54
CA GLY A 272 -10.77 4.28 -9.02
C GLY A 272 -10.01 5.55 -9.40
N LYS A 273 -8.67 5.59 -9.30
CA LYS A 273 -7.82 6.78 -9.54
C LYS A 273 -8.17 7.99 -8.65
N ARG A 274 -8.65 7.73 -7.43
CA ARG A 274 -9.07 8.73 -6.42
C ARG A 274 -8.13 8.79 -5.19
N LEU A 275 -7.11 7.93 -5.11
CA LEU A 275 -6.24 7.83 -3.93
C LEU A 275 -5.50 9.14 -3.61
N ASN A 276 -4.86 9.78 -4.60
CA ASN A 276 -4.09 11.00 -4.37
C ASN A 276 -4.97 12.16 -3.86
N SER A 277 -6.16 12.32 -4.45
CA SER A 277 -7.15 13.31 -4.01
C SER A 277 -7.61 13.04 -2.57
N TYR A 278 -7.85 11.77 -2.24
CA TYR A 278 -8.21 11.35 -0.88
C TYR A 278 -7.11 11.66 0.14
N LEU A 279 -5.86 11.30 -0.15
CA LEU A 279 -4.73 11.55 0.75
C LEU A 279 -4.48 13.05 0.94
N THR A 280 -4.60 13.85 -0.13
CA THR A 280 -4.42 15.30 -0.09
C THR A 280 -5.51 15.97 0.76
N SER A 281 -6.79 15.62 0.53
CA SER A 281 -7.90 16.20 1.30
C SER A 281 -7.79 15.97 2.80
N ARG A 282 -7.23 14.82 3.23
CA ARG A 282 -6.98 14.50 4.64
C ARG A 282 -5.75 15.19 5.23
N ALA A 283 -4.79 15.59 4.40
CA ALA A 283 -3.61 16.31 4.86
C ALA A 283 -3.90 17.78 5.17
N THR A 284 -4.91 18.38 4.52
CA THR A 284 -5.38 19.74 4.79
C THR A 284 -6.12 19.83 6.14
N PRO A 285 -5.72 20.73 7.06
CA PRO A 285 -6.52 21.03 8.24
C PRO A 285 -7.89 21.56 7.81
N GLN A 286 -8.97 20.94 8.28
CA GLN A 286 -10.31 21.51 8.11
C GLN A 286 -10.38 22.82 8.92
N PRO A 287 -10.88 23.93 8.33
CA PRO A 287 -11.11 25.15 9.11
C PRO A 287 -12.10 24.83 10.23
N SER A 288 -11.71 25.11 11.47
CA SER A 288 -12.58 24.86 12.63
C SER A 288 -13.87 25.67 12.52
N PRO A 289 -15.05 25.09 12.77
CA PRO A 289 -16.33 25.81 12.78
C PRO A 289 -16.47 26.81 13.95
N HIS A 290 -15.40 27.05 14.72
CA HIS A 290 -15.36 27.97 15.86
C HIS A 290 -14.28 29.05 15.73
N SER A 291 -13.82 29.33 14.52
CA SER A 291 -13.12 30.58 14.25
C SER A 291 -14.15 31.69 14.04
N THR A 292 -14.57 32.31 15.14
CA THR A 292 -15.23 33.61 15.06
C THR A 292 -14.28 34.60 14.36
N PRO A 293 -14.77 35.43 13.43
CA PRO A 293 -13.93 36.43 12.80
C PRO A 293 -13.46 37.41 13.88
N VAL A 294 -12.15 37.44 14.13
CA VAL A 294 -11.54 38.50 14.93
C VAL A 294 -11.82 39.81 14.20
N LYS A 295 -12.68 40.64 14.79
CA LYS A 295 -12.91 42.01 14.31
C LYS A 295 -11.56 42.74 14.31
N PRO A 296 -11.20 43.45 13.24
CA PRO A 296 -10.04 44.32 13.28
C PRO A 296 -10.27 45.40 14.35
N SER A 297 -9.30 45.57 15.25
CA SER A 297 -9.31 46.66 16.22
C SER A 297 -9.27 47.99 15.48
N PRO A 298 -10.06 49.00 15.88
CA PRO A 298 -10.03 50.29 15.23
C PRO A 298 -8.68 50.98 15.51
N ALA A 299 -7.98 51.33 14.42
CA ALA A 299 -6.84 52.23 14.48
C ALA A 299 -7.30 53.55 15.11
N THR A 300 -6.75 53.91 16.26
CA THR A 300 -6.89 55.25 16.82
C THR A 300 -5.72 56.08 16.31
N SER A 301 -5.98 56.88 15.27
CA SER A 301 -5.05 57.87 14.76
C SER A 301 -5.32 59.23 15.39
N LEU A 302 -4.21 59.93 15.68
CA LEU A 302 -4.01 61.38 15.80
C LEU A 302 -4.08 62.02 17.20
N GLY A 303 -2.93 62.61 17.55
CA GLY A 303 -2.72 63.55 18.63
C GLY A 303 -1.24 63.95 18.71
N LEU A 304 -0.71 64.57 17.64
CA LEU A 304 0.61 65.22 17.66
C LEU A 304 0.44 66.65 17.10
N GLU A 305 0.12 67.57 18.01
CA GLU A 305 0.38 68.99 17.79
C GLU A 305 1.79 69.32 18.31
N GLY A 306 2.60 69.82 17.39
CA GLY A 306 3.49 70.97 17.59
C GLY A 306 4.58 70.89 18.66
N LEU A 307 5.80 70.50 18.24
CA LEU A 307 7.01 71.22 18.65
C LEU A 307 8.02 71.22 17.49
N ASN A 308 8.43 72.43 17.12
CA ASN A 308 9.36 72.77 16.05
C ASN A 308 10.69 73.18 16.69
N LEU A 309 11.83 72.62 16.26
CA LEU A 309 13.15 73.25 16.41
C LEU A 309 14.21 72.56 15.52
N SER A 310 14.38 73.15 14.33
CA SER A 310 15.60 73.46 13.57
C SER A 310 16.93 72.69 13.75
N ALA A 311 17.54 72.42 12.57
CA ALA A 311 18.97 72.32 12.22
C ALA A 311 19.69 71.03 12.70
N ILE A 312 20.61 70.36 11.99
CA ILE A 312 21.73 70.69 11.09
C ILE A 312 22.03 69.35 10.32
N GLY A 313 22.09 69.24 8.98
CA GLY A 313 23.27 69.40 8.12
C GLY A 313 24.02 68.09 7.77
N GLY A 314 24.28 67.87 6.45
CA GLY A 314 25.30 66.95 5.88
C GLY A 314 24.77 65.58 5.36
N SER A 315 24.75 65.21 4.07
CA SER A 315 25.72 65.15 2.95
C SER A 315 26.41 63.79 2.78
N GLY A 316 26.35 63.23 1.56
CA GLY A 316 27.26 62.20 1.00
C GLY A 316 26.54 60.88 0.65
N SER A 317 26.10 60.58 -0.59
CA SER A 317 26.79 60.27 -1.86
C SER A 317 27.54 58.91 -1.93
N SER A 318 27.11 58.08 -2.90
CA SER A 318 27.89 57.23 -3.84
C SER A 318 28.78 56.09 -3.28
N SER A 319 29.10 54.98 -3.95
CA SER A 319 28.71 54.31 -5.20
C SER A 319 29.54 53.00 -5.34
N SER A 320 29.05 52.05 -6.15
CA SER A 320 29.79 51.24 -7.16
C SER A 320 30.93 50.25 -6.80
N GLY A 321 30.91 49.10 -7.51
CA GLY A 321 32.05 48.23 -7.88
C GLY A 321 31.78 46.76 -7.56
N ALA A 322 31.49 45.78 -8.44
CA ALA A 322 31.97 45.38 -9.78
C ALA A 322 33.40 44.79 -9.81
N ALA A 323 33.49 43.45 -10.01
CA ALA A 323 34.50 42.66 -10.77
C ALA A 323 34.54 41.21 -10.22
N ALA A 324 34.22 40.16 -10.97
CA ALA A 324 34.99 39.50 -12.04
C ALA A 324 36.26 38.79 -11.54
N GLY A 325 36.34 37.47 -11.75
CA GLY A 325 37.52 36.65 -11.43
C GLY A 325 37.37 35.20 -11.89
N SER A 326 37.87 34.95 -13.10
CA SER A 326 38.07 33.66 -13.77
C SER A 326 39.10 32.76 -13.05
N GLY A 327 38.98 31.44 -13.23
CA GLY A 327 40.07 30.51 -12.90
C GLY A 327 39.80 29.09 -13.42
N ALA A 328 40.32 28.79 -14.61
CA ALA A 328 40.44 27.45 -15.15
C ALA A 328 41.63 26.71 -14.50
N SER A 329 41.53 25.39 -14.33
CA SER A 329 42.71 24.52 -14.32
C SER A 329 42.38 23.18 -14.99
N GLN A 330 43.15 22.87 -16.02
CA GLN A 330 43.28 21.58 -16.69
C GLN A 330 44.23 20.64 -15.92
N ALA A 331 44.29 19.40 -16.44
CA ALA A 331 45.37 18.39 -16.38
C ALA A 331 45.27 17.34 -15.26
N LEU A 332 45.60 16.05 -15.40
CA LEU A 332 46.09 15.17 -16.49
C LEU A 332 46.09 13.73 -15.88
N PHE A 333 45.52 12.70 -16.55
CA PHE A 333 46.18 11.49 -17.12
C PHE A 333 46.48 10.24 -16.23
N LYS A 334 46.28 9.06 -16.89
CA LYS A 334 46.71 7.65 -16.62
C LYS A 334 45.92 6.85 -15.56
N GLY A 335 45.52 5.59 -15.75
CA GLY A 335 45.82 4.60 -16.78
C GLY A 335 46.34 3.29 -16.16
N SER A 336 45.57 2.20 -16.36
CA SER A 336 45.91 0.76 -16.37
C SER A 336 46.50 0.06 -15.13
N SER A 337 45.74 -0.91 -14.59
CA SER A 337 46.04 -2.35 -14.59
C SER A 337 44.73 -3.12 -14.40
#